data_AF-A0A1F2VGS9-F1
#
_entry.id   AF-A0A1F2VGS9-F1
#
_cell.length_a   1.000
_cell.length_b   1.000
_cell.length_c   1.000
_cell.angle_alpha   90.00
_cell.angle_beta   90.00
_cell.angle_gamma   90.00
#
_symmetry.space_group_name_H-M   'P 1'
#
loop_
_entity.id
_entity.type
_entity.pdbx_description
1 polymer ?
#
loop_
_entity_poly.entity_id
_entity_poly.type
_entity_poly.pdbx_seq_one_letter_code
_entity_poly.pdbx_strand_id
1 'polypeptide(L)'
;MTFDLTPDQQAIVDRARGVTRAARSVAAAIDKTGRIPEEVTQALIAEALADPFAGAEMAAVLIIEELASASAGLAASIGFGSAAGSGAAGTVIPPSLPGLRGAEFALASVQRATGSTLMRARLVCCAVALGVGRSAVAHAVAAMKRTGLRPGGDEKVPHWALADAAAELYAARLLTLQAAQTVERDDDYETAIRLARSLSAAAAEKAVHAAIRVEGPDGYARGGLLERLARDARTLQVILP
;
A
#
# COMPACT_ATOMS: atom_id res chain seq x y z
N MET A 1 18.13 13.71 -11.62
CA MET A 1 16.87 13.99 -10.90
C MET A 1 17.10 13.65 -9.44
N THR A 2 16.86 14.59 -8.53
CA THR A 2 16.89 14.34 -7.09
C THR A 2 15.46 13.99 -6.69
N PHE A 3 15.24 12.82 -6.07
CA PHE A 3 13.91 12.33 -5.67
C PHE A 3 13.52 12.76 -4.25
N ASP A 4 14.10 13.86 -3.77
CA ASP A 4 13.78 14.40 -2.46
C ASP A 4 12.36 14.97 -2.50
N LEU A 5 11.60 14.67 -1.46
CA LEU A 5 10.26 15.22 -1.30
C LEU A 5 10.35 16.73 -1.06
N THR A 6 9.44 17.49 -1.66
CA THR A 6 9.30 18.91 -1.33
C THR A 6 8.87 19.07 0.13
N PRO A 7 9.08 20.25 0.75
CA PRO A 7 8.62 20.51 2.11
C PRO A 7 7.12 20.22 2.30
N ASP A 8 6.28 20.55 1.30
CA ASP A 8 4.85 20.29 1.34
C ASP A 8 4.53 18.79 1.28
N GLN A 9 5.21 18.04 0.41
CA GLN A 9 5.09 16.59 0.32
C GLN A 9 5.53 15.91 1.62
N GLN A 10 6.60 16.40 2.23
CA GLN A 10 7.09 15.90 3.53
C GLN A 10 6.07 16.18 4.64
N ALA A 11 5.47 17.37 4.68
CA ALA A 11 4.42 17.71 5.63
C ALA A 11 3.16 16.82 5.48
N ILE A 12 2.79 16.46 4.25
CA ILE A 12 1.72 15.49 3.98
C ILE A 12 2.07 14.11 4.55
N VAL A 13 3.28 13.62 4.30
CA VAL A 13 3.77 12.34 4.83
C VAL A 13 3.74 12.33 6.36
N ASP A 14 4.14 13.42 7.00
CA ASP A 14 4.19 13.49 8.46
C ASP A 14 2.80 13.53 9.11
N ARG A 15 1.83 14.21 8.50
CA ARG A 15 0.41 14.13 8.89
C ARG A 15 -0.13 12.70 8.72
N ALA A 16 0.13 12.07 7.57
CA ALA A 16 -0.30 10.70 7.30
C ALA A 16 0.30 9.72 8.32
N ARG A 17 1.58 9.85 8.66
CA ARG A 17 2.23 9.06 9.73
C ARG A 17 1.56 9.24 11.09
N GLY A 18 1.07 10.44 11.38
CA GLY A 18 0.25 10.73 12.56
C GLY A 18 -0.95 9.79 12.67
N VAL A 19 -1.75 9.72 11.60
CA VAL A 19 -2.92 8.83 11.51
C VAL A 19 -2.53 7.36 11.46
N THR A 20 -1.46 7.00 10.73
CA THR A 20 -0.95 5.63 10.61
C THR A 20 -0.61 5.02 11.96
N ARG A 21 -0.10 5.79 12.93
CA ARG A 21 0.15 5.31 14.29
C ARG A 21 -1.13 4.82 14.98
N ALA A 22 -2.22 5.57 14.87
CA ALA A 22 -3.52 5.18 15.40
C ALA A 22 -4.11 4.00 14.60
N ALA A 23 -4.02 4.03 13.28
CA ALA A 23 -4.53 2.96 12.42
C ALA A 23 -3.84 1.60 12.70
N ARG A 24 -2.55 1.61 13.08
CA ARG A 24 -1.78 0.38 13.34
C ARG A 24 -2.31 -0.42 14.53
N SER A 25 -2.82 0.24 15.58
CA SER A 25 -3.37 -0.46 16.76
C SER A 25 -4.69 -1.18 16.46
N VAL A 26 -5.46 -0.66 15.50
CA VAL A 26 -6.77 -1.21 15.09
C VAL A 26 -6.72 -2.04 13.81
N ALA A 27 -5.55 -2.15 13.15
CA ALA A 27 -5.41 -2.81 11.86
C ALA A 27 -5.89 -4.27 11.86
N ALA A 28 -5.64 -5.03 12.93
CA ALA A 28 -6.11 -6.40 13.06
C ALA A 28 -7.64 -6.49 13.20
N ALA A 29 -8.27 -5.51 13.87
CA ALA A 29 -9.72 -5.43 13.96
C ALA A 29 -10.36 -5.06 12.61
N ILE A 30 -9.72 -4.17 11.84
CA ILE A 30 -10.13 -3.83 10.48
C ILE A 30 -10.09 -5.08 9.60
N ASP A 31 -8.99 -5.84 9.60
CA ASP A 31 -8.89 -7.08 8.81
C ASP A 31 -9.93 -8.14 9.24
N LYS A 32 -10.27 -8.22 10.53
CA LYS A 32 -11.26 -9.19 10.99
C LYS A 32 -12.70 -8.80 10.60
N THR A 33 -13.03 -7.51 10.69
CA THR A 33 -14.42 -7.02 10.59
C THR A 33 -14.76 -6.36 9.26
N GLY A 34 -13.75 -5.96 8.49
CA GLY A 34 -13.90 -5.11 7.30
C GLY A 34 -14.38 -3.69 7.61
N ARG A 35 -14.43 -3.28 8.89
CA ARG A 35 -14.94 -1.96 9.30
C ARG A 35 -13.81 -1.05 9.74
N ILE A 36 -13.78 0.15 9.18
CA ILE A 36 -12.87 1.22 9.59
C ILE A 36 -13.49 1.93 10.81
N PRO A 37 -12.77 2.01 11.95
CA PRO A 37 -13.26 2.72 13.13
C PRO A 37 -13.52 4.20 12.85
N GLU A 38 -14.54 4.76 13.49
CA GLU A 38 -14.95 6.15 13.28
C GLU A 38 -13.82 7.13 13.68
N GLU A 39 -13.06 6.81 14.71
CA GLU A 39 -11.95 7.64 15.21
C GLU A 39 -10.85 7.79 14.16
N VAL A 40 -10.59 6.73 13.38
CA VAL A 40 -9.61 6.77 12.28
C VAL A 40 -10.13 7.64 11.14
N THR A 41 -11.42 7.51 10.81
CA THR A 41 -12.07 8.33 9.79
C THR A 41 -12.06 9.82 10.18
N GLN A 42 -12.40 10.13 11.44
CA GLN A 42 -12.36 11.49 11.96
C GLN A 42 -10.94 12.07 11.95
N ALA A 43 -9.92 11.28 12.29
CA ALA A 43 -8.52 11.70 12.20
C ALA A 43 -8.08 11.98 10.75
N LEU A 44 -8.49 11.16 9.79
CA LEU A 44 -8.23 11.40 8.36
C LEU A 44 -8.88 12.71 7.88
N ILE A 45 -10.10 13.00 8.32
CA ILE A 45 -10.80 14.24 7.97
C ILE A 45 -10.08 15.45 8.60
N ALA A 46 -9.75 15.37 9.89
CA ALA A 46 -9.08 16.45 10.62
C ALA A 46 -7.73 16.83 10.00
N GLU A 47 -7.01 15.85 9.46
CA GLU A 47 -5.72 16.05 8.80
C GLU A 47 -5.83 16.36 7.29
N ALA A 48 -7.05 16.46 6.74
CA ALA A 48 -7.33 16.63 5.31
C ALA A 48 -6.71 15.52 4.42
N LEU A 49 -6.81 14.26 4.87
CA LEU A 49 -6.28 13.06 4.22
C LEU A 49 -7.37 12.11 3.69
N ALA A 50 -8.65 12.43 3.94
CA ALA A 50 -9.79 11.59 3.55
C ALA A 50 -10.05 11.57 2.04
N ASP A 51 -9.56 12.56 1.28
CA ASP A 51 -9.64 12.60 -0.18
C ASP A 51 -8.24 12.81 -0.80
N PRO A 52 -7.41 11.75 -0.89
CA PRO A 52 -6.01 11.88 -1.32
C PRO A 52 -5.83 12.51 -2.71
N PHE A 53 -6.77 12.31 -3.65
CA PHE A 53 -6.71 12.87 -5.01
C PHE A 53 -7.26 14.30 -5.12
N ALA A 54 -7.73 14.93 -4.02
CA ALA A 54 -8.15 16.34 -4.04
C ALA A 54 -6.99 17.32 -4.31
N GLY A 55 -5.76 16.91 -3.96
CA GLY A 55 -4.55 17.69 -4.23
C GLY A 55 -3.95 17.36 -5.59
N ALA A 56 -3.00 16.43 -5.60
CA ALA A 56 -2.28 15.98 -6.79
C ALA A 56 -1.98 14.47 -6.69
N GLU A 57 -1.71 13.82 -7.82
CA GLU A 57 -1.42 12.38 -7.88
C GLU A 57 -0.24 11.98 -7.00
N MET A 58 0.79 12.83 -6.91
CA MET A 58 1.91 12.62 -6.00
C MET A 58 1.46 12.59 -4.53
N ALA A 59 0.63 13.55 -4.12
CA ALA A 59 0.10 13.58 -2.75
C ALA A 59 -0.73 12.32 -2.46
N ALA A 60 -1.55 11.89 -3.41
CA ALA A 60 -2.35 10.68 -3.26
C ALA A 60 -1.47 9.44 -3.02
N VAL A 61 -0.42 9.24 -3.83
CA VAL A 61 0.51 8.12 -3.66
C VAL A 61 1.17 8.14 -2.28
N LEU A 62 1.65 9.30 -1.82
CA LEU A 62 2.33 9.43 -0.53
C LEU A 62 1.40 9.12 0.65
N ILE A 63 0.17 9.63 0.62
CA ILE A 63 -0.83 9.39 1.68
C ILE A 63 -1.18 7.90 1.72
N ILE A 64 -1.54 7.31 0.58
CA ILE A 64 -1.98 5.92 0.50
C ILE A 64 -0.86 4.96 0.88
N GLU A 65 0.38 5.23 0.44
CA GLU A 65 1.56 4.44 0.80
C GLU A 65 1.77 4.41 2.33
N GLU A 66 1.72 5.57 2.98
CA GLU A 66 1.90 5.66 4.43
C GLU A 66 0.77 4.99 5.22
N LEU A 67 -0.50 5.13 4.79
CA LEU A 67 -1.63 4.44 5.41
C LEU A 67 -1.54 2.92 5.23
N ALA A 68 -1.14 2.45 4.04
CA ALA A 68 -1.03 1.04 3.71
C ALA A 68 0.05 0.34 4.54
N SER A 69 1.07 1.08 5.00
CA SER A 69 2.07 0.56 5.93
C SER A 69 1.49 0.12 7.29
N ALA A 70 0.31 0.60 7.66
CA ALA A 70 -0.43 0.14 8.84
C ALA A 70 -1.58 -0.81 8.48
N SER A 71 -2.40 -0.47 7.48
CA SER A 71 -3.55 -1.27 7.06
C SER A 71 -3.82 -1.07 5.57
N ALA A 72 -3.58 -2.12 4.78
CA ALA A 72 -3.82 -2.11 3.34
C ALA A 72 -5.31 -1.90 3.01
N GLY A 73 -6.22 -2.51 3.79
CA GLY A 73 -7.66 -2.35 3.62
C GLY A 73 -8.14 -0.91 3.87
N LEU A 74 -7.62 -0.24 4.90
CA LEU A 74 -7.89 1.18 5.14
C LEU A 74 -7.43 2.04 3.95
N ALA A 75 -6.17 1.87 3.55
CA ALA A 75 -5.57 2.65 2.48
C ALA A 75 -6.26 2.43 1.14
N ALA A 76 -6.61 1.19 0.81
CA ALA A 76 -7.37 0.85 -0.39
C ALA A 76 -8.79 1.44 -0.34
N SER A 77 -9.46 1.39 0.81
CA SER A 77 -10.81 1.95 0.96
C SER A 77 -10.84 3.46 0.70
N ILE A 78 -9.92 4.21 1.33
CA ILE A 78 -9.77 5.65 1.13
C ILE A 78 -9.30 5.97 -0.29
N GLY A 79 -8.29 5.27 -0.79
CA GLY A 79 -7.70 5.51 -2.10
C GLY A 79 -8.67 5.27 -3.25
N PHE A 80 -9.36 4.12 -3.27
CA PHE A 80 -10.33 3.83 -4.32
C PHE A 80 -11.58 4.71 -4.21
N GLY A 81 -12.03 5.03 -2.99
CA GLY A 81 -13.14 5.96 -2.77
C GLY A 81 -12.85 7.34 -3.36
N SER A 82 -11.65 7.87 -3.09
CA SER A 82 -11.17 9.13 -3.66
C SER A 82 -11.00 9.05 -5.18
N ALA A 83 -10.44 7.95 -5.70
CA ALA A 83 -10.29 7.76 -7.15
C ALA A 83 -11.64 7.73 -7.89
N ALA A 84 -12.68 7.16 -7.29
CA ALA A 84 -14.02 7.09 -7.86
C ALA A 84 -14.78 8.43 -7.87
N GLY A 85 -14.38 9.38 -7.01
CA GLY A 85 -15.11 10.63 -6.78
C GLY A 85 -16.45 10.43 -6.05
N SER A 86 -17.11 11.54 -5.70
CA SER A 86 -18.33 11.59 -4.87
C SER A 86 -19.59 10.93 -5.47
N GLY A 87 -19.47 10.22 -6.60
CA GLY A 87 -20.60 9.73 -7.40
C GLY A 87 -20.82 8.22 -7.42
N ALA A 88 -19.94 7.41 -6.83
CA ALA A 88 -20.03 5.96 -7.00
C ALA A 88 -20.69 5.22 -5.81
N ALA A 89 -21.84 5.72 -5.36
CA ALA A 89 -22.75 4.95 -4.52
C ALA A 89 -23.60 4.03 -5.42
N GLY A 90 -22.94 3.04 -6.04
CA GLY A 90 -23.60 2.03 -6.85
C GLY A 90 -23.91 0.79 -6.01
N THR A 91 -25.08 0.20 -6.24
CA THR A 91 -25.58 -1.09 -5.71
C THR A 91 -24.77 -2.29 -6.20
N VAL A 92 -23.44 -2.24 -6.04
CA VAL A 92 -22.54 -3.32 -6.45
C VAL A 92 -22.37 -4.25 -5.27
N ILE A 93 -22.64 -5.54 -5.47
CA ILE A 93 -22.33 -6.57 -4.49
C ILE A 93 -20.81 -6.64 -4.41
N PRO A 94 -20.19 -6.28 -3.26
CA PRO A 94 -18.75 -6.28 -3.14
C PRO A 94 -18.21 -7.72 -3.30
N PRO A 95 -17.12 -7.92 -4.05
CA PRO A 95 -16.46 -9.21 -4.06
C PRO A 95 -15.90 -9.49 -2.67
N SER A 96 -16.05 -10.72 -2.18
CA SER A 96 -15.36 -11.17 -0.97
C SER A 96 -13.88 -11.34 -1.30
N LEU A 97 -13.07 -10.34 -0.96
CA LEU A 97 -11.63 -10.37 -1.20
C LEU A 97 -10.89 -11.12 -0.08
N PRO A 98 -9.90 -11.96 -0.42
CA PRO A 98 -9.07 -12.60 0.60
C PRO A 98 -8.20 -11.59 1.36
N GLY A 99 -7.76 -10.50 0.70
CA GLY A 99 -7.04 -9.36 1.28
C GLY A 99 -7.73 -8.02 1.00
N LEU A 100 -7.12 -6.91 1.45
CA LEU A 100 -7.66 -5.55 1.38
C LEU A 100 -9.03 -5.40 2.04
N ARG A 101 -9.25 -6.11 3.15
CA ARG A 101 -10.55 -6.16 3.82
C ARG A 101 -11.01 -4.77 4.30
N GLY A 102 -12.26 -4.44 4.02
CA GLY A 102 -12.86 -3.11 4.23
C GLY A 102 -12.77 -2.17 3.03
N ALA A 103 -12.10 -2.57 1.95
CA ALA A 103 -12.03 -1.82 0.70
C ALA A 103 -12.99 -2.33 -0.37
N GLU A 104 -13.83 -3.33 -0.08
CA GLU A 104 -14.56 -4.07 -1.11
C GLU A 104 -15.57 -3.19 -1.85
N PHE A 105 -16.30 -2.32 -1.13
CA PHE A 105 -17.21 -1.35 -1.73
C PHE A 105 -16.47 -0.29 -2.56
N ALA A 106 -15.34 0.20 -2.06
CA ALA A 106 -14.54 1.21 -2.76
C ALA A 106 -13.83 0.62 -4.00
N LEU A 107 -13.41 -0.65 -3.95
CA LEU A 107 -12.87 -1.32 -5.14
C LEU A 107 -13.97 -1.52 -6.19
N ALA A 108 -15.17 -1.91 -5.76
CA ALA A 108 -16.30 -2.17 -6.63
C ALA A 108 -16.70 -0.92 -7.45
N SER A 109 -16.54 0.29 -6.90
CA SER A 109 -16.82 1.53 -7.63
C SER A 109 -15.83 1.84 -8.75
N VAL A 110 -14.59 1.37 -8.65
CA VAL A 110 -13.55 1.62 -9.67
C VAL A 110 -13.30 0.44 -10.61
N GLN A 111 -13.86 -0.73 -10.31
CA GLN A 111 -13.56 -1.97 -11.05
C GLN A 111 -13.99 -1.96 -12.52
N ARG A 112 -15.01 -1.17 -12.87
CA ARG A 112 -15.48 -0.96 -14.25
C ARG A 112 -15.13 0.43 -14.80
N ALA A 113 -14.31 1.19 -14.08
CA ALA A 113 -13.93 2.52 -14.51
C ALA A 113 -13.06 2.47 -15.77
N THR A 114 -13.07 3.57 -16.52
CA THR A 114 -12.23 3.78 -17.70
C THR A 114 -11.50 5.12 -17.61
N GLY A 115 -10.53 5.35 -18.49
CA GLY A 115 -9.80 6.62 -18.55
C GLY A 115 -9.07 6.96 -17.24
N SER A 116 -9.13 8.23 -16.84
CA SER A 116 -8.40 8.78 -15.70
C SER A 116 -8.76 8.12 -14.36
N THR A 117 -10.03 7.78 -14.14
CA THR A 117 -10.48 7.07 -12.92
C THR A 117 -9.81 5.71 -12.78
N LEU A 118 -9.68 4.95 -13.87
CA LEU A 118 -8.98 3.67 -13.85
C LEU A 118 -7.48 3.86 -13.58
N MET A 119 -6.86 4.89 -14.15
CA MET A 119 -5.45 5.19 -13.91
C MET A 119 -5.18 5.58 -12.46
N ARG A 120 -6.04 6.42 -11.85
CA ARG A 120 -5.98 6.73 -10.42
C ARG A 120 -6.15 5.48 -9.57
N ALA A 121 -7.10 4.62 -9.89
CA ALA A 121 -7.28 3.36 -9.18
C ALA A 121 -6.05 2.43 -9.28
N ARG A 122 -5.37 2.39 -10.44
CA ARG A 122 -4.10 1.67 -10.57
C ARG A 122 -2.97 2.28 -9.73
N LEU A 123 -2.89 3.62 -9.63
CA LEU A 123 -1.96 4.30 -8.72
C LEU A 123 -2.24 3.97 -7.25
N VAL A 124 -3.52 3.85 -6.85
CA VAL A 124 -3.90 3.36 -5.52
C VAL A 124 -3.31 1.98 -5.28
N CYS A 125 -3.47 1.03 -6.22
CA CYS A 125 -2.87 -0.30 -6.10
C CYS A 125 -1.35 -0.24 -5.94
N CYS A 126 -0.65 0.62 -6.70
CA CYS A 126 0.79 0.81 -6.55
C CYS A 126 1.15 1.25 -5.14
N ALA A 127 0.52 2.33 -4.66
CA ALA A 127 0.81 2.90 -3.35
C ALA A 127 0.51 1.90 -2.21
N VAL A 128 -0.60 1.16 -2.31
CA VAL A 128 -0.94 0.12 -1.32
C VAL A 128 0.09 -1.00 -1.33
N ALA A 129 0.53 -1.47 -2.50
CA ALA A 129 1.57 -2.48 -2.63
C ALA A 129 2.89 -2.03 -1.98
N LEU A 130 3.29 -0.78 -2.20
CA LEU A 130 4.48 -0.20 -1.58
C LEU A 130 4.37 -0.17 -0.04
N GLY A 131 3.23 0.25 0.51
CA GLY A 131 3.00 0.24 1.96
C GLY A 131 3.02 -1.16 2.56
N VAL A 132 2.41 -2.15 1.89
CA VAL A 132 2.44 -3.56 2.27
C VAL A 132 3.87 -4.10 2.31
N GLY A 133 4.64 -3.88 1.24
CA GLY A 133 6.04 -4.30 1.17
C GLY A 133 6.90 -3.63 2.23
N ARG A 134 6.71 -2.33 2.49
CA ARG A 134 7.43 -1.59 3.53
C ARG A 134 7.15 -2.15 4.92
N SER A 135 5.89 -2.48 5.19
CA SER A 135 5.48 -3.10 6.46
C SER A 135 6.13 -4.47 6.66
N ALA A 136 6.20 -5.28 5.60
CA ALA A 136 6.85 -6.59 5.62
C ALA A 136 8.37 -6.47 5.88
N VAL A 137 9.06 -5.59 5.16
CA VAL A 137 10.50 -5.35 5.37
C VAL A 137 10.77 -4.84 6.78
N ALA A 138 9.99 -3.89 7.28
CA ALA A 138 10.15 -3.36 8.62
C ALA A 138 9.95 -4.44 9.70
N HIS A 139 8.95 -5.32 9.51
CA HIS A 139 8.71 -6.45 10.41
C HIS A 139 9.88 -7.44 10.42
N ALA A 140 10.35 -7.85 9.24
CA ALA A 140 11.48 -8.77 9.10
C ALA A 140 12.76 -8.21 9.75
N VAL A 141 13.06 -6.92 9.55
CA VAL A 141 14.21 -6.27 10.19
C VAL A 141 14.06 -6.26 11.72
N ALA A 142 12.86 -6.01 12.24
CA ALA A 142 12.61 -6.08 13.68
C ALA A 142 12.79 -7.50 14.24
N ALA A 143 12.33 -8.51 13.49
CA ALA A 143 12.49 -9.91 13.84
C ALA A 143 13.96 -10.35 13.85
N MET A 144 14.75 -9.95 12.84
CA MET A 144 16.19 -10.19 12.81
C MET A 144 16.89 -9.61 14.04
N LYS A 145 16.53 -8.37 14.43
CA LYS A 145 17.06 -7.74 15.65
C LYS A 145 16.71 -8.54 16.92
N ARG A 146 15.47 -9.05 17.00
CA ARG A 146 14.98 -9.85 18.13
C ARG A 146 15.66 -11.21 18.24
N THR A 147 15.90 -11.88 17.12
CA THR A 147 16.53 -13.22 17.08
C THR A 147 18.06 -13.15 17.09
N GLY A 148 18.64 -11.96 16.93
CA GLY A 148 20.08 -11.77 16.80
C GLY A 148 20.62 -12.17 15.42
N LEU A 149 19.74 -12.38 14.42
CA LEU A 149 20.15 -12.66 13.06
C LEU A 149 20.86 -11.43 12.47
N ARG A 150 22.14 -11.60 12.13
CA ARG A 150 22.96 -10.54 11.54
C ARG A 150 23.18 -10.81 10.04
N PRO A 151 23.20 -9.77 9.20
CA PRO A 151 23.67 -9.90 7.83
C PRO A 151 25.09 -10.46 7.80
N GLY A 152 25.36 -11.37 6.86
CA GLY A 152 26.66 -12.01 6.71
C GLY A 152 26.84 -12.58 5.31
N GLY A 153 28.03 -13.15 5.05
CA GLY A 153 28.39 -13.73 3.75
C GLY A 153 27.74 -15.07 3.43
N ASP A 154 27.00 -15.68 4.37
CA ASP A 154 26.28 -16.92 4.11
C ASP A 154 25.01 -16.64 3.28
N GLU A 155 25.06 -16.99 2.00
CA GLU A 155 23.99 -16.82 1.02
C GLU A 155 22.74 -17.65 1.35
N LYS A 156 22.83 -18.65 2.25
CA LYS A 156 21.68 -19.46 2.66
C LYS A 156 20.79 -18.76 3.69
N VAL A 157 21.27 -17.68 4.30
CA VAL A 157 20.54 -16.93 5.32
C VAL A 157 19.54 -15.99 4.62
N PRO A 158 18.29 -15.90 5.13
CA PRO A 158 17.20 -15.21 4.44
C PRO A 158 17.38 -13.70 4.27
N HIS A 159 18.41 -13.08 4.89
CA HIS A 159 18.63 -11.63 4.80
C HIS A 159 18.99 -11.15 3.39
N TRP A 160 19.62 -11.98 2.55
CA TRP A 160 19.90 -11.64 1.15
C TRP A 160 18.61 -11.46 0.36
N ALA A 161 17.68 -12.41 0.47
CA ALA A 161 16.37 -12.31 -0.18
C ALA A 161 15.58 -11.09 0.31
N LEU A 162 15.72 -10.73 1.59
CA LEU A 162 15.12 -9.52 2.15
C LEU A 162 15.75 -8.25 1.56
N ALA A 163 17.08 -8.21 1.40
CA ALA A 163 17.79 -7.08 0.82
C ALA A 163 17.40 -6.87 -0.65
N ASP A 164 17.34 -7.94 -1.44
CA ASP A 164 16.91 -7.89 -2.84
C ASP A 164 15.46 -7.40 -2.96
N ALA A 165 14.57 -7.90 -2.09
CA ALA A 165 13.18 -7.46 -2.07
C ALA A 165 13.04 -5.99 -1.68
N ALA A 166 13.84 -5.51 -0.72
CA ALA A 166 13.87 -4.11 -0.34
C ALA A 166 14.39 -3.21 -1.48
N ALA A 167 15.38 -3.66 -2.25
CA ALA A 167 15.89 -2.95 -3.41
C ALA A 167 14.85 -2.84 -4.53
N GLU A 168 14.16 -3.94 -4.85
CA GLU A 168 13.07 -3.94 -5.83
C GLU A 168 11.90 -3.06 -5.38
N LEU A 169 11.57 -3.07 -4.09
CA LEU A 169 10.52 -2.20 -3.55
C LEU A 169 10.90 -0.72 -3.66
N TYR A 170 12.17 -0.38 -3.43
CA TYR A 170 12.67 0.98 -3.62
C TYR A 170 12.59 1.40 -5.10
N ALA A 171 12.99 0.53 -6.03
CA ALA A 171 12.85 0.77 -7.46
C ALA A 171 11.39 0.95 -7.88
N ALA A 172 10.48 0.09 -7.37
CA ALA A 172 9.05 0.20 -7.59
C ALA A 172 8.49 1.53 -7.06
N ARG A 173 8.99 2.00 -5.91
CA ARG A 173 8.60 3.29 -5.34
C ARG A 173 9.00 4.44 -6.25
N LEU A 174 10.25 4.47 -6.73
CA LEU A 174 10.71 5.49 -7.66
C LEU A 174 9.87 5.51 -8.95
N LEU A 175 9.58 4.34 -9.52
CA LEU A 175 8.76 4.23 -10.72
C LEU A 175 7.32 4.70 -10.47
N THR A 176 6.75 4.43 -9.30
CA THR A 176 5.41 4.89 -8.91
C THR A 176 5.36 6.40 -8.73
N LEU A 177 6.37 6.99 -8.08
CA LEU A 177 6.47 8.43 -7.91
C LEU A 177 6.66 9.13 -9.27
N GLN A 178 7.47 8.57 -10.15
CA GLN A 178 7.60 9.06 -11.52
C GLN A 178 6.27 8.98 -12.27
N ALA A 179 5.53 7.87 -12.16
CA ALA A 179 4.22 7.73 -12.81
C ALA A 179 3.22 8.78 -12.31
N ALA A 180 3.21 9.08 -11.01
CA ALA A 180 2.39 10.17 -10.46
C ALA A 180 2.79 11.53 -11.05
N GLN A 181 4.08 11.84 -11.15
CA GLN A 181 4.56 13.08 -11.80
C GLN A 181 4.19 13.16 -13.28
N THR A 182 4.18 12.04 -14.02
CA THR A 182 3.78 12.05 -15.43
C THR A 182 2.30 12.35 -15.62
N VAL A 183 1.44 11.96 -14.68
CA VAL A 183 0.02 12.35 -14.71
C VAL A 183 -0.11 13.86 -14.52
N GLU A 184 0.61 14.43 -13.55
CA GLU A 184 0.58 15.88 -13.27
C GLU A 184 1.08 16.74 -14.43
N ARG A 185 1.91 16.16 -15.32
CA ARG A 185 2.44 16.82 -16.53
C ARG A 185 1.59 16.61 -17.78
N ASP A 186 0.54 15.79 -17.70
CA ASP A 186 -0.28 15.38 -18.84
C ASP A 186 0.55 14.71 -19.98
N ASP A 187 1.61 14.00 -19.59
CA ASP A 187 2.42 13.16 -20.49
C ASP A 187 1.71 11.80 -20.75
N ASP A 188 2.31 10.87 -21.52
CA ASP A 188 1.80 9.49 -21.65
C ASP A 188 1.91 8.72 -20.31
N TYR A 189 0.95 8.99 -19.41
CA TYR A 189 0.91 8.44 -18.07
C TYR A 189 0.38 7.01 -18.02
N GLU A 190 -0.36 6.55 -19.04
CA GLU A 190 -0.92 5.20 -19.05
C GLU A 190 0.18 4.14 -19.02
N THR A 191 1.20 4.31 -19.87
CA THR A 191 2.35 3.40 -19.94
C THR A 191 3.12 3.40 -18.62
N ALA A 192 3.39 4.60 -18.06
CA ALA A 192 4.11 4.75 -16.81
C ALA A 192 3.39 4.07 -15.63
N ILE A 193 2.07 4.24 -15.53
CA ILE A 193 1.25 3.64 -14.47
C ILE A 193 1.21 2.12 -14.60
N ARG A 194 1.03 1.57 -15.80
CA ARG A 194 1.01 0.10 -16.01
C ARG A 194 2.34 -0.54 -15.63
N LEU A 195 3.46 0.09 -15.96
CA LEU A 195 4.79 -0.37 -15.55
C LEU A 195 4.97 -0.31 -14.02
N ALA A 196 4.61 0.82 -13.40
CA ALA A 196 4.65 0.98 -11.94
C ALA A 196 3.76 -0.07 -11.23
N ARG A 197 2.58 -0.33 -11.78
CA ARG A 197 1.58 -1.26 -11.23
C ARG A 197 2.05 -2.70 -11.21
N SER A 198 2.67 -3.15 -12.31
CA SER A 198 3.25 -4.48 -12.41
C SER A 198 4.42 -4.63 -11.43
N LEU A 199 5.35 -3.68 -11.44
CA LEU A 199 6.56 -3.74 -10.62
C LEU A 199 6.25 -3.65 -9.11
N SER A 200 5.35 -2.75 -8.70
CA SER A 200 5.01 -2.57 -7.28
C SER A 200 4.31 -3.77 -6.67
N ALA A 201 3.39 -4.43 -7.38
CA ALA A 201 2.76 -5.65 -6.88
C ALA A 201 3.77 -6.81 -6.76
N ALA A 202 4.59 -7.02 -7.80
CA ALA A 202 5.65 -8.04 -7.76
C ALA A 202 6.64 -7.80 -6.61
N ALA A 203 7.08 -6.55 -6.42
CA ALA A 203 7.99 -6.18 -5.34
C ALA A 203 7.36 -6.38 -3.94
N ALA A 204 6.07 -6.04 -3.78
CA ALA A 204 5.36 -6.24 -2.52
C ALA A 204 5.24 -7.74 -2.17
N GLU A 205 4.91 -8.58 -3.14
CA GLU A 205 4.85 -10.04 -2.95
C GLU A 205 6.22 -10.61 -2.58
N LYS A 206 7.28 -10.19 -3.28
CA LYS A 206 8.65 -10.61 -2.98
C LYS A 206 9.07 -10.19 -1.56
N ALA A 207 8.74 -8.96 -1.16
CA ALA A 207 9.02 -8.44 0.19
C ALA A 207 8.30 -9.22 1.29
N VAL A 208 7.01 -9.52 1.10
CA VAL A 208 6.25 -10.33 2.06
C VAL A 208 6.80 -11.75 2.15
N HIS A 209 7.10 -12.37 1.01
CA HIS A 209 7.65 -13.71 0.98
C HIS A 209 9.03 -13.78 1.68
N ALA A 210 9.91 -12.82 1.42
CA ALA A 210 11.20 -12.72 2.09
C ALA A 210 11.04 -12.52 3.60
N ALA A 211 10.10 -11.66 4.03
CA ALA A 211 9.81 -11.44 5.44
C ALA A 211 9.32 -12.71 6.16
N ILE A 212 8.46 -13.49 5.52
CA ILE A 212 8.01 -14.80 6.05
C ILE A 212 9.20 -15.75 6.22
N ARG A 213 10.13 -15.80 5.26
CA ARG A 213 11.33 -16.64 5.39
C ARG A 213 12.25 -16.22 6.53
N VAL A 214 12.29 -14.92 6.84
CA VAL A 214 13.04 -14.38 8.00
C VAL A 214 12.36 -14.76 9.32
N GLU A 215 11.04 -14.64 9.41
CA GLU A 215 10.27 -14.99 10.61
C GLU A 215 10.21 -16.51 10.86
N GLY A 216 10.24 -17.31 9.78
CA GLY A 216 10.11 -18.76 9.83
C GLY A 216 8.66 -19.19 10.04
N PRO A 217 8.40 -20.28 10.81
CA PRO A 217 7.04 -20.80 11.02
C PRO A 217 6.06 -19.77 11.59
N ASP A 218 6.53 -18.86 12.44
CA ASP A 218 5.72 -17.79 13.04
C ASP A 218 5.18 -16.80 11.99
N GLY A 219 5.84 -16.70 10.82
CA GLY A 219 5.37 -15.90 9.70
C GLY A 219 4.05 -16.38 9.08
N TYR A 220 3.67 -17.63 9.35
CA TYR A 220 2.40 -18.22 8.93
C TYR A 220 1.33 -18.22 10.03
N ALA A 221 1.61 -17.60 11.19
CA ALA A 221 0.67 -17.56 12.30
C ALA A 221 -0.65 -16.89 11.85
N ARG A 222 -1.76 -17.61 12.00
CA ARG A 222 -3.08 -17.14 11.58
C ARG A 222 -3.46 -15.87 12.34
N GLY A 223 -3.82 -14.82 11.61
CA GLY A 223 -4.13 -13.51 12.18
C GLY A 223 -2.89 -12.68 12.54
N GLY A 224 -1.69 -13.21 12.32
CA GLY A 224 -0.44 -12.47 12.40
C GLY A 224 -0.32 -11.43 11.29
N LEU A 225 0.64 -10.50 11.44
CA LEU A 225 0.85 -9.43 10.46
C LEU A 225 1.24 -9.97 9.09
N LEU A 226 2.22 -10.89 9.02
CA LEU A 226 2.73 -11.41 7.75
C LEU A 226 1.69 -12.23 6.98
N GLU A 227 0.82 -12.98 7.68
CA GLU A 227 -0.31 -13.68 7.06
C GLU A 227 -1.28 -12.70 6.38
N ARG A 228 -1.61 -11.60 7.07
CA ARG A 228 -2.46 -10.53 6.53
C ARG A 228 -1.82 -9.86 5.31
N LEU A 229 -0.56 -9.45 5.43
CA LEU A 229 0.18 -8.82 4.34
C LEU A 229 0.31 -9.76 3.13
N ALA A 230 0.42 -11.07 3.33
CA ALA A 230 0.45 -12.05 2.25
C ALA A 230 -0.88 -12.10 1.49
N ARG A 231 -2.01 -12.08 2.19
CA ARG A 231 -3.34 -11.99 1.56
C ARG A 231 -3.51 -10.68 0.79
N ASP A 232 -3.05 -9.57 1.36
CA ASP A 232 -3.10 -8.24 0.72
C ASP A 232 -2.27 -8.21 -0.56
N ALA A 233 -1.00 -8.64 -0.50
CA ALA A 233 -0.10 -8.70 -1.65
C ALA A 233 -0.64 -9.61 -2.76
N ARG A 234 -1.19 -10.78 -2.42
CA ARG A 234 -1.80 -11.70 -3.40
C ARG A 234 -3.03 -11.10 -4.06
N THR A 235 -3.84 -10.35 -3.32
CA THR A 235 -5.00 -9.63 -3.86
C THR A 235 -4.55 -8.56 -4.86
N LEU A 236 -3.49 -7.82 -4.52
CA LEU A 236 -2.88 -6.83 -5.41
C LEU A 236 -2.23 -7.42 -6.67
N GLN A 237 -2.05 -8.74 -6.79
CA GLN A 237 -1.61 -9.35 -8.06
C GLN A 237 -2.72 -9.46 -9.11
N VAL A 238 -3.99 -9.50 -8.67
CA VAL A 238 -5.10 -9.93 -9.52
C VAL A 238 -6.15 -8.85 -9.76
N ILE A 239 -6.22 -7.82 -8.92
CA ILE A 239 -7.17 -6.71 -9.10
C ILE A 239 -6.59 -5.61 -9.97
N LEU A 240 -7.38 -4.99 -10.84
CA LEU A 240 -6.94 -3.83 -11.65
C LEU A 240 -5.52 -4.00 -12.28
N PRO A 241 -5.28 -5.08 -13.06
CA PRO A 241 -4.00 -5.28 -13.75
C PRO A 241 -3.77 -4.22 -14.83
#